data_AF-A0A7X6SJY4-F1
#
_entry.id   AF-A0A7X6SJY4-F1
#
_cell.length_a   1.000
_cell.length_b   1.000
_cell.length_c   1.000
_cell.angle_alpha   90.00
_cell.angle_beta   90.00
_cell.angle_gamma   90.00
#
_symmetry.space_group_name_H-M   'P 1'
#
loop_
_entity.id
_entity.type
_entity.pdbx_description
1 polymer ?
#
loop_
_entity_poly.entity_id
_entity_poly.type
_entity_poly.pdbx_seq_one_letter_code
_entity_poly.pdbx_strand_id
1 'polypeptide(L)'
;MTADPLATYRQKRDFDRTSEPAGTTPGGPGERRFVVQRHRARRLHYDLRLEIDGVLVSWAVPKGPTLDPNERRLAVHVEDHPIEYRDFEGVIPRGEYGAGDVIVWDQGTWTPAKTDDPAAAVASGELHADLCGEKLRGRFVLVRRGDGRDWMLLHKNDDHAVVGWDPEDHLESVVSGRTNDEVGLGEAPEPTLSSCRWSGPTDDELAALDALGAGGSWEVGGREVRLSNLDKVLFPGADGRAPVTKRELIRYYTLVAPTVLPYLTGRPLNVHRAPGGVDGTAFWQKAVPAHAPEWVTRWRHIDARPGKTAEYVVADSVATMAWLANEAAIELHPWTSTCADPQRPSWALIDIDPGTASSFDDVVVLAQLFRTVLDHVGMEGRPKVTGQRGIQIWVPIAQDPSFDDTQAWVEAISRAVGGATPELVSWKWRVEERGGLARLDYTQNAINKTLVAPYSVRLRNGAPVSVPLEWEELDDLDLRPDRWDLRTVLDRLAEVGDPFRPLLNLAQPLRPL
;
A
#
# COMPACT_ATOMS: atom_id res chain seq x y z
N MET A 1 -32.86 4.22 -26.70
CA MET A 1 -32.38 4.46 -25.34
C MET A 1 -32.28 3.11 -24.67
N THR A 2 -31.08 2.60 -24.47
CA THR A 2 -30.84 1.37 -23.70
C THR A 2 -31.38 1.59 -22.28
N ALA A 3 -32.09 0.60 -21.74
CA ALA A 3 -32.59 0.67 -20.37
C ALA A 3 -31.39 0.79 -19.40
N ASP A 4 -31.53 1.61 -18.36
CA ASP A 4 -30.50 1.78 -17.33
C ASP A 4 -30.33 0.46 -16.56
N PRO A 5 -29.18 -0.23 -16.68
CA PRO A 5 -28.97 -1.53 -16.03
C PRO A 5 -28.97 -1.44 -14.50
N LEU A 6 -28.69 -0.26 -13.93
CA LEU A 6 -28.64 -0.02 -12.49
C LEU A 6 -29.98 0.48 -11.91
N ALA A 7 -31.04 0.59 -12.72
CA ALA A 7 -32.32 1.15 -12.26
C ALA A 7 -32.91 0.38 -11.07
N THR A 8 -32.90 -0.96 -11.13
CA THR A 8 -33.38 -1.81 -10.03
C THR A 8 -32.49 -1.68 -8.80
N TYR A 9 -31.17 -1.54 -8.98
CA TYR A 9 -30.23 -1.34 -7.88
C TYR A 9 -30.54 -0.06 -7.13
N ARG A 10 -30.59 1.07 -7.85
CA ARG A 10 -30.85 2.41 -7.28
C ARG A 10 -32.22 2.52 -6.64
N GLN A 11 -33.25 1.88 -7.21
CA GLN A 11 -34.60 1.90 -6.62
C GLN A 11 -34.68 1.21 -5.25
N LYS A 12 -33.79 0.26 -4.98
CA LYS A 12 -33.80 -0.52 -3.74
C LYS A 12 -33.01 0.10 -2.58
N ARG A 13 -32.26 1.19 -2.80
CA ARG A 13 -31.39 1.81 -1.79
C ARG A 13 -31.81 3.24 -1.51
N ASP A 14 -31.63 3.65 -0.26
CA ASP A 14 -31.67 5.04 0.16
C ASP A 14 -30.23 5.50 0.46
N PHE A 15 -29.61 6.18 -0.52
CA PHE A 15 -28.20 6.60 -0.45
C PHE A 15 -27.92 7.72 0.58
N ASP A 16 -28.96 8.30 1.17
CA ASP A 16 -28.79 9.19 2.32
C ASP A 16 -28.61 8.39 3.63
N ARG A 17 -28.89 7.08 3.60
CA ARG A 17 -28.86 6.19 4.77
C ARG A 17 -27.81 5.10 4.67
N THR A 18 -27.53 4.58 3.48
CA THR A 18 -26.48 3.57 3.24
C THR A 18 -25.19 4.21 2.73
N SER A 19 -24.04 3.64 3.11
CA SER A 19 -22.72 4.01 2.56
C SER A 19 -22.41 3.31 1.23
N GLU A 20 -23.37 2.55 0.69
CA GLU A 20 -23.23 1.88 -0.61
C GLU A 20 -23.14 2.90 -1.77
N PRO A 21 -22.30 2.66 -2.79
CA PRO A 21 -22.15 3.58 -3.92
C PRO A 21 -23.38 3.63 -4.83
N ALA A 22 -23.74 4.81 -5.32
CA ALA A 22 -24.87 5.02 -6.24
C ALA A 22 -24.58 4.69 -7.72
N GLY A 23 -23.29 4.56 -8.08
CA GLY A 23 -22.79 4.26 -9.42
C GLY A 23 -22.97 5.39 -10.41
N THR A 24 -22.15 6.44 -10.34
CA THR A 24 -22.34 7.68 -11.12
C THR A 24 -21.82 7.62 -12.55
N THR A 25 -21.04 6.59 -12.93
CA THR A 25 -20.42 6.50 -14.26
C THR A 25 -20.50 5.06 -14.80
N PRO A 26 -20.95 4.82 -16.04
CA PRO A 26 -20.74 3.53 -16.69
C PRO A 26 -19.23 3.27 -16.80
N GLY A 27 -18.76 2.12 -16.32
CA GLY A 27 -17.37 1.72 -16.50
C GLY A 27 -17.01 1.74 -17.99
N GLY A 28 -15.89 2.38 -18.35
CA GLY A 28 -15.33 2.27 -19.70
C GLY A 28 -14.90 0.83 -20.01
N PRO A 29 -14.49 0.51 -21.26
CA PRO A 29 -13.92 -0.79 -21.59
C PRO A 29 -12.59 -0.97 -20.83
N GLY A 30 -12.69 -1.54 -19.63
CA GLY A 30 -11.60 -1.82 -18.71
C GLY A 30 -11.34 -3.31 -18.56
N GLU A 31 -10.31 -3.63 -17.78
CA GLU A 31 -9.96 -5.00 -17.40
C GLU A 31 -11.16 -5.73 -16.77
N ARG A 32 -11.41 -6.98 -17.18
CA ARG A 32 -12.52 -7.81 -16.68
C ARG A 32 -12.20 -8.25 -15.25
N ARG A 33 -12.83 -7.59 -14.27
CA ARG A 33 -12.62 -7.86 -12.84
C ARG A 33 -13.77 -8.65 -12.25
N PHE A 34 -13.49 -9.36 -11.16
CA PHE A 34 -14.51 -9.99 -10.34
C PHE A 34 -14.29 -9.66 -8.87
N VAL A 35 -15.36 -9.82 -8.10
CA VAL A 35 -15.33 -9.77 -6.64
C VAL A 35 -16.28 -10.80 -6.07
N VAL A 36 -15.93 -11.29 -4.90
CA VAL A 36 -16.81 -12.08 -4.06
C VAL A 36 -16.93 -11.37 -2.72
N GLN A 37 -18.14 -10.93 -2.38
CA GLN A 37 -18.41 -10.31 -1.07
C GLN A 37 -19.06 -11.32 -0.14
N ARG A 38 -18.56 -11.46 1.09
CA ARG A 38 -19.22 -12.26 2.12
C ARG A 38 -20.16 -11.36 2.92
N HIS A 39 -21.45 -11.67 2.85
CA HIS A 39 -22.51 -10.81 3.32
C HIS A 39 -23.38 -11.52 4.36
N ARG A 40 -23.32 -11.03 5.60
CA ARG A 40 -24.16 -11.49 6.71
C ARG A 40 -25.43 -10.64 6.82
N ALA A 41 -26.32 -10.81 5.85
CA ALA A 41 -27.66 -10.23 5.88
C ALA A 41 -28.58 -11.02 6.84
N ARG A 42 -29.88 -11.14 6.52
CA ARG A 42 -30.79 -12.08 7.21
C ARG A 42 -30.29 -13.52 7.22
N ARG A 43 -29.51 -13.89 6.21
CA ARG A 43 -28.78 -15.16 6.09
C ARG A 43 -27.42 -14.86 5.49
N LEU A 44 -26.41 -15.58 5.95
CA LEU A 44 -25.09 -15.54 5.34
C LEU A 44 -25.16 -16.03 3.89
N HIS A 45 -24.51 -15.30 3.00
CA HIS A 45 -24.29 -15.68 1.61
C HIS A 45 -23.05 -14.96 1.07
N TYR A 46 -22.61 -15.41 -0.10
CA TYR A 46 -21.49 -14.82 -0.82
C TYR A 46 -21.98 -14.27 -2.15
N ASP A 47 -21.78 -12.99 -2.41
CA ASP A 47 -22.15 -12.37 -3.68
C ASP A 47 -20.98 -12.47 -4.66
N LEU A 48 -21.06 -13.41 -5.62
CA LEU A 48 -20.13 -13.49 -6.75
C LEU A 48 -20.56 -12.48 -7.81
N ARG A 49 -19.64 -11.60 -8.21
CA ARG A 49 -19.92 -10.53 -9.16
C ARG A 49 -18.86 -10.46 -10.24
N LEU A 50 -19.30 -10.38 -11.49
CA LEU A 50 -18.43 -10.29 -12.67
C LEU A 50 -18.67 -8.97 -13.38
N GLU A 51 -17.62 -8.21 -13.67
CA GLU A 51 -17.69 -7.01 -14.50
C GLU A 51 -17.99 -7.40 -15.95
N ILE A 52 -19.21 -7.07 -16.41
CA ILE A 52 -19.71 -7.31 -17.77
C ILE A 52 -20.43 -6.04 -18.23
N ASP A 53 -20.05 -5.52 -19.39
CA ASP A 53 -20.67 -4.34 -20.03
C ASP A 53 -20.86 -3.12 -19.10
N GLY A 54 -19.86 -2.87 -18.24
CA GLY A 54 -19.81 -1.69 -17.37
C GLY A 54 -20.64 -1.80 -16.08
N VAL A 55 -21.16 -2.99 -15.74
CA VAL A 55 -21.82 -3.29 -14.46
C VAL A 55 -21.29 -4.59 -13.85
N LEU A 56 -21.56 -4.79 -12.56
CA LEU A 56 -21.31 -6.03 -11.84
C LEU A 56 -22.52 -6.94 -11.94
N VAL A 57 -22.49 -7.89 -12.88
CA VAL A 57 -23.50 -8.96 -12.98
C VAL A 57 -23.30 -9.93 -11.83
N SER A 58 -24.38 -10.19 -11.08
CA SER A 58 -24.27 -10.62 -9.68
C SER A 58 -25.10 -11.85 -9.33
N TRP A 59 -24.51 -12.76 -8.54
CA TRP A 59 -25.17 -13.94 -8.00
C TRP A 59 -24.92 -14.09 -6.50
N ALA A 60 -25.98 -14.25 -5.73
CA ALA A 60 -25.92 -14.64 -4.33
C ALA A 60 -25.73 -16.16 -4.21
N VAL A 61 -24.65 -16.60 -3.56
CA VAL A 61 -24.23 -18.00 -3.39
C VAL A 61 -24.31 -18.35 -1.90
N PRO A 62 -25.39 -18.99 -1.41
CA PRO A 62 -25.63 -19.17 0.02
C PRO A 62 -24.56 -19.99 0.77
N LYS A 63 -23.89 -20.91 0.08
CA LYS A 63 -22.82 -21.76 0.62
C LYS A 63 -21.42 -21.35 0.16
N GLY A 64 -21.30 -20.16 -0.44
CA GLY A 64 -20.07 -19.68 -1.06
C GLY A 64 -19.66 -20.41 -2.35
N PRO A 65 -18.82 -19.78 -3.19
CA PRO A 65 -18.05 -20.48 -4.22
C PRO A 65 -17.17 -21.57 -3.58
N THR A 66 -16.68 -22.52 -4.38
CA THR A 66 -15.78 -23.58 -3.88
C THR A 66 -14.78 -23.98 -4.96
N LEU A 67 -13.57 -24.36 -4.53
CA LEU A 67 -12.58 -25.01 -5.40
C LEU A 67 -12.76 -26.53 -5.50
N ASP A 68 -13.68 -27.13 -4.74
CA ASP A 68 -13.98 -28.56 -4.84
C ASP A 68 -14.78 -28.86 -6.13
N PRO A 69 -14.20 -29.61 -7.10
CA PRO A 69 -14.87 -29.89 -8.36
C PRO A 69 -16.05 -30.89 -8.22
N ASN A 70 -16.21 -31.53 -7.06
CA ASN A 70 -17.31 -32.47 -6.78
C ASN A 70 -18.55 -31.76 -6.23
N GLU A 71 -18.39 -30.53 -5.76
CA GLU A 71 -19.45 -29.73 -5.18
C GLU A 71 -20.21 -28.94 -6.24
N ARG A 72 -21.51 -28.75 -6.02
CA ARG A 72 -22.35 -27.90 -6.88
C ARG A 72 -23.06 -26.88 -6.02
N ARG A 73 -22.75 -25.60 -6.22
CA ARG A 73 -23.26 -24.50 -5.40
C ARG A 73 -24.44 -23.83 -6.09
N LEU A 74 -25.54 -23.61 -5.36
CA LEU A 74 -26.64 -22.79 -5.84
C LEU A 74 -26.17 -21.33 -5.90
N ALA A 75 -26.41 -20.67 -7.03
CA ALA A 75 -26.11 -19.25 -7.24
C ALA A 75 -27.39 -18.58 -7.74
N VAL A 76 -27.93 -17.61 -7.01
CA VAL A 76 -29.19 -16.93 -7.36
C VAL A 76 -28.85 -15.60 -7.98
N HIS A 77 -29.22 -15.39 -9.24
CA HIS A 77 -29.03 -14.13 -9.95
C HIS A 77 -29.82 -13.01 -9.28
N VAL A 78 -29.13 -11.92 -8.93
CA VAL A 78 -29.70 -10.73 -8.29
C VAL A 78 -29.58 -9.52 -9.23
N GLU A 79 -30.02 -8.35 -8.79
CA GLU A 79 -29.80 -7.13 -9.58
C GLU A 79 -28.32 -6.84 -9.82
N ASP A 80 -28.00 -6.19 -10.94
CA ASP A 80 -26.63 -5.74 -11.23
C ASP A 80 -26.21 -4.63 -10.28
N HIS A 81 -24.92 -4.55 -9.98
CA HIS A 81 -24.37 -3.55 -9.07
C HIS A 81 -23.42 -2.60 -9.81
N PRO A 82 -23.21 -1.37 -9.30
CA PRO A 82 -22.25 -0.46 -9.89
C PRO A 82 -20.82 -0.98 -9.71
N ILE A 83 -19.89 -0.62 -10.61
CA ILE A 83 -18.50 -1.09 -10.57
C ILE A 83 -17.81 -0.70 -9.26
N GLU A 84 -18.14 0.48 -8.73
CA GLU A 84 -17.63 1.01 -7.47
C GLU A 84 -18.04 0.14 -6.26
N TYR A 85 -19.11 -0.66 -6.38
CA TYR A 85 -19.55 -1.57 -5.31
C TYR A 85 -18.53 -2.68 -5.02
N ARG A 86 -17.62 -2.93 -5.97
CA ARG A 86 -16.57 -3.94 -5.83
C ARG A 86 -15.72 -3.72 -4.58
N ASP A 87 -15.46 -2.47 -4.25
CA ASP A 87 -14.53 -2.10 -3.18
C ASP A 87 -15.25 -1.84 -1.83
N PHE A 88 -16.56 -2.11 -1.76
CA PHE A 88 -17.38 -1.83 -0.58
C PHE A 88 -17.19 -2.87 0.53
N GLU A 89 -16.81 -2.39 1.72
CA GLU A 89 -16.85 -3.10 3.00
C GLU A 89 -17.52 -2.25 4.07
N GLY A 90 -18.35 -2.85 4.91
CA GLY A 90 -19.01 -2.13 5.99
C GLY A 90 -20.31 -2.74 6.46
N VAL A 91 -21.04 -1.97 7.26
CA VAL A 91 -22.35 -2.36 7.81
C VAL A 91 -23.45 -1.59 7.09
N ILE A 92 -24.33 -2.31 6.40
CA ILE A 92 -25.56 -1.79 5.82
C ILE A 92 -26.59 -1.64 6.95
N PRO A 93 -27.11 -0.43 7.22
CA PRO A 93 -27.95 -0.17 8.39
C PRO A 93 -29.23 -1.01 8.45
N ARG A 94 -29.67 -1.31 9.68
CA ARG A 94 -30.95 -2.00 9.90
C ARG A 94 -32.11 -1.22 9.26
N GLY A 95 -32.95 -1.92 8.51
CA GLY A 95 -34.08 -1.35 7.79
C GLY A 95 -33.80 -1.08 6.31
N GLU A 96 -32.53 -1.05 5.91
CA GLU A 96 -32.14 -0.98 4.50
C GLU A 96 -32.22 -2.34 3.80
N TYR A 97 -32.35 -2.31 2.48
CA TYR A 97 -32.30 -3.52 1.67
C TYR A 97 -30.90 -4.12 1.71
N GLY A 98 -30.79 -5.37 2.16
CA GLY A 98 -29.48 -5.99 2.40
C GLY A 98 -28.85 -5.62 3.73
N ALA A 99 -29.61 -5.12 4.72
CA ALA A 99 -29.08 -4.85 6.06
C ALA A 99 -28.25 -6.02 6.63
N GLY A 100 -27.02 -5.72 7.06
CA GLY A 100 -26.02 -6.70 7.45
C GLY A 100 -24.60 -6.17 7.28
N ASP A 101 -23.61 -6.95 7.69
CA ASP A 101 -22.19 -6.66 7.46
C ASP A 101 -21.68 -7.33 6.18
N VAL A 102 -20.80 -6.61 5.47
CA VAL A 102 -20.24 -6.99 4.17
C VAL A 102 -18.72 -6.85 4.22
N ILE A 103 -18.02 -7.88 3.77
CA ILE A 103 -16.57 -7.84 3.51
C ILE A 103 -16.27 -8.26 2.07
N VAL A 104 -15.17 -7.78 1.50
CA VAL A 104 -14.60 -8.23 0.23
C VAL A 104 -13.81 -9.50 0.51
N TRP A 105 -14.49 -10.64 0.34
CA TRP A 105 -13.94 -11.96 0.67
C TRP A 105 -12.93 -12.44 -0.36
N ASP A 106 -13.08 -12.10 -1.65
CA ASP A 106 -12.07 -12.34 -2.68
C ASP A 106 -12.21 -11.31 -3.81
N GLN A 107 -11.14 -11.05 -4.55
CA GLN A 107 -11.17 -10.19 -5.74
C GLN A 107 -10.07 -10.58 -6.72
N GLY A 108 -10.24 -10.22 -8.00
CA GLY A 108 -9.23 -10.45 -9.01
C GLY A 108 -9.71 -10.14 -10.42
N THR A 109 -9.07 -10.77 -11.40
CA THR A 109 -9.45 -10.66 -12.82
C THR A 109 -10.06 -11.96 -13.31
N TRP A 110 -10.84 -11.88 -14.38
CA TRP A 110 -11.42 -13.06 -15.01
C TRP A 110 -11.46 -12.95 -16.53
N THR A 111 -11.48 -14.09 -17.21
CA THR A 111 -11.64 -14.16 -18.66
C THR A 111 -12.73 -15.14 -19.06
N PRO A 112 -13.57 -14.83 -20.06
CA PRO A 112 -14.55 -15.78 -20.58
C PRO A 112 -13.83 -16.89 -21.36
N ALA A 113 -14.09 -18.15 -21.02
CA ALA A 113 -13.35 -19.27 -21.60
C ALA A 113 -13.92 -19.79 -22.94
N LYS A 114 -15.18 -19.46 -23.27
CA LYS A 114 -15.91 -20.03 -24.42
C LYS A 114 -16.62 -18.99 -25.31
N THR A 115 -16.45 -17.71 -25.03
CA THR A 115 -17.16 -16.63 -25.74
C THR A 115 -16.35 -15.35 -25.71
N ASP A 116 -16.50 -14.52 -26.72
CA ASP A 116 -16.04 -13.13 -26.71
C ASP A 116 -17.13 -12.16 -26.20
N ASP A 117 -18.38 -12.64 -26.11
CA ASP A 117 -19.55 -11.93 -25.62
C ASP A 117 -20.08 -12.62 -24.34
N PRO A 118 -19.59 -12.21 -23.16
CA PRO A 118 -20.04 -12.78 -21.90
C PRO A 118 -21.49 -12.38 -21.55
N ALA A 119 -21.97 -11.22 -22.01
CA ALA A 119 -23.36 -10.80 -21.77
C ALA A 119 -24.35 -11.73 -22.48
N ALA A 120 -24.07 -12.10 -23.73
CA ALA A 120 -24.85 -13.10 -24.46
C ALA A 120 -24.79 -14.50 -23.81
N ALA A 121 -23.65 -14.86 -23.20
CA ALA A 121 -23.51 -16.12 -22.47
C ALA A 121 -24.35 -16.16 -21.18
N VAL A 122 -24.37 -15.06 -20.42
CA VAL A 122 -25.29 -14.92 -19.27
C VAL A 122 -26.75 -14.97 -19.73
N ALA A 123 -27.09 -14.28 -20.83
CA ALA A 123 -28.44 -14.31 -21.38
C ALA A 123 -28.86 -15.71 -21.83
N SER A 124 -27.97 -16.48 -22.47
CA SER A 124 -28.24 -17.85 -22.92
C SER A 124 -28.34 -18.87 -21.78
N GLY A 125 -27.78 -18.55 -20.61
CA GLY A 125 -27.88 -19.36 -19.40
C GLY A 125 -26.66 -20.23 -19.12
N GLU A 126 -25.53 -20.01 -19.79
CA GLU A 126 -24.29 -20.75 -19.53
C GLU A 126 -23.07 -19.83 -19.71
N LEU A 127 -22.30 -19.64 -18.64
CA LEU A 127 -21.06 -18.85 -18.64
C LEU A 127 -19.90 -19.69 -18.09
N HIS A 128 -18.77 -19.69 -18.80
CA HIS A 128 -17.51 -20.27 -18.34
C HIS A 128 -16.53 -19.13 -18.11
N ALA A 129 -16.06 -18.99 -16.88
CA ALA A 129 -15.18 -17.90 -16.47
C ALA A 129 -13.93 -18.48 -15.82
N ASP A 130 -12.76 -18.14 -16.35
CA ASP A 130 -11.48 -18.46 -15.73
C ASP A 130 -11.15 -17.32 -14.74
N LEU A 131 -11.18 -17.63 -13.44
CA LEU A 131 -10.94 -16.68 -12.36
C LEU A 131 -9.46 -16.68 -11.96
N CYS A 132 -8.93 -15.49 -11.68
CA CYS A 132 -7.60 -15.27 -11.13
C CYS A 132 -7.70 -14.30 -9.94
N GLY A 133 -8.15 -14.80 -8.79
CA GLY A 133 -8.22 -14.06 -7.53
C GLY A 133 -7.24 -14.56 -6.48
N GLU A 134 -7.35 -14.02 -5.27
CA GLU A 134 -6.50 -14.41 -4.14
C GLU A 134 -6.91 -15.77 -3.58
N LYS A 135 -8.23 -16.02 -3.46
CA LYS A 135 -8.77 -17.28 -2.95
C LYS A 135 -9.26 -18.21 -4.06
N LEU A 136 -9.95 -17.66 -5.06
CA LEU A 136 -10.50 -18.42 -6.17
C LEU A 136 -9.60 -18.32 -7.40
N ARG A 137 -9.08 -19.46 -7.85
CA ARG A 137 -8.34 -19.60 -9.10
C ARG A 137 -8.87 -20.80 -9.88
N GLY A 138 -8.85 -20.71 -11.21
CA GLY A 138 -9.30 -21.80 -12.09
C GLY A 138 -10.63 -21.53 -12.77
N ARG A 139 -11.15 -22.53 -13.46
CA ARG A 139 -12.33 -22.40 -14.33
C ARG A 139 -13.63 -22.67 -13.57
N PHE A 140 -14.46 -21.64 -13.49
CA PHE A 140 -15.81 -21.71 -12.95
C PHE A 140 -16.85 -21.75 -14.06
N VAL A 141 -17.95 -22.46 -13.80
CA VAL A 141 -19.09 -22.56 -14.71
C VAL A 141 -20.37 -22.18 -13.98
N LEU A 142 -21.09 -21.24 -14.54
CA LEU A 142 -22.44 -20.86 -14.14
C LEU A 142 -23.43 -21.43 -15.17
N VAL A 143 -24.40 -22.23 -14.71
CA VAL A 143 -25.47 -22.79 -15.56
C VAL A 143 -26.85 -22.47 -14.97
N ARG A 144 -27.70 -21.78 -15.73
CA ARG A 144 -29.05 -21.41 -15.32
C ARG A 144 -29.97 -22.63 -15.28
N ARG A 145 -30.77 -22.75 -14.23
CA ARG A 145 -31.83 -23.76 -14.10
C ARG A 145 -33.16 -23.17 -14.55
N GLY A 146 -33.62 -23.62 -15.72
CA GLY A 146 -34.87 -23.13 -16.31
C GLY A 146 -34.78 -21.66 -16.75
N ASP A 147 -35.91 -20.98 -16.70
CA ASP A 147 -36.12 -19.57 -17.06
C ASP A 147 -36.10 -18.61 -15.85
N GLY A 148 -35.86 -19.15 -14.65
CA GLY A 148 -35.81 -18.39 -13.40
C GLY A 148 -34.46 -17.75 -13.10
N ARG A 149 -34.30 -17.32 -11.85
CA ARG A 149 -33.07 -16.68 -11.33
C ARG A 149 -32.05 -17.67 -10.76
N ASP A 150 -32.35 -18.95 -10.73
CA ASP A 150 -31.51 -19.95 -10.09
C ASP A 150 -30.45 -20.47 -11.06
N TRP A 151 -29.20 -20.49 -10.61
CA TRP A 151 -28.04 -21.01 -11.33
C TRP A 151 -27.30 -22.03 -10.49
N MET A 152 -26.50 -22.86 -11.15
CA MET A 152 -25.48 -23.69 -10.52
C MET A 152 -24.11 -23.13 -10.82
N LEU A 153 -23.33 -22.88 -9.77
CA LEU A 153 -21.90 -22.59 -9.83
C LEU A 153 -21.12 -23.90 -9.58
N LEU A 154 -20.19 -24.21 -10.47
CA LEU A 154 -19.31 -25.36 -10.39
C LEU A 154 -17.88 -24.93 -10.67
N HIS A 155 -16.91 -25.53 -9.97
CA HIS A 155 -15.51 -25.45 -10.33
C HIS A 155 -15.12 -26.64 -11.22
N LYS A 156 -14.28 -26.43 -12.24
CA LYS A 156 -13.77 -27.53 -13.05
C LYS A 156 -12.66 -28.26 -12.30
N ASN A 157 -12.50 -29.53 -12.64
CA ASN A 157 -11.34 -30.31 -12.20
C ASN A 157 -10.13 -29.91 -13.06
N ASP A 158 -9.48 -28.82 -12.66
CA ASP A 158 -8.26 -28.28 -13.28
C ASP A 158 -7.12 -28.20 -12.24
N ASP A 159 -6.00 -27.56 -12.60
CA ASP A 159 -4.80 -27.48 -11.75
C ASP A 159 -5.01 -26.69 -10.44
N HIS A 160 -6.15 -26.00 -10.28
CA HIS A 160 -6.51 -25.27 -9.07
C HIS A 160 -7.59 -25.97 -8.23
N ALA A 161 -8.05 -27.16 -8.64
CA ALA A 161 -9.06 -27.91 -7.93
C ALA A 161 -8.55 -28.42 -6.57
N VAL A 162 -9.34 -28.20 -5.51
CA VAL A 162 -9.02 -28.65 -4.14
C VAL A 162 -10.22 -29.39 -3.56
N VAL A 163 -10.11 -30.71 -3.44
CA VAL A 163 -11.18 -31.55 -2.86
C VAL A 163 -11.32 -31.24 -1.37
N GLY A 164 -12.56 -31.06 -0.91
CA GLY A 164 -12.89 -30.70 0.48
C GLY A 164 -12.74 -29.21 0.79
N TRP A 165 -12.52 -28.34 -0.20
CA TRP A 165 -12.32 -26.91 0.01
C TRP A 165 -13.63 -26.23 0.48
N ASP A 166 -13.54 -25.53 1.62
CA ASP A 166 -14.66 -24.82 2.24
C ASP A 166 -14.39 -23.30 2.30
N PRO A 167 -15.30 -22.44 1.79
CA PRO A 167 -15.14 -20.99 1.91
C PRO A 167 -15.13 -20.47 3.35
N GLU A 168 -15.65 -21.24 4.32
CA GLU A 168 -15.62 -20.88 5.73
C GLU A 168 -14.25 -21.09 6.40
N ASP A 169 -13.29 -21.75 5.74
CA ASP A 169 -11.90 -21.82 6.21
C ASP A 169 -11.10 -20.54 5.88
N HIS A 170 -11.72 -19.58 5.19
CA HIS A 170 -11.08 -18.38 4.67
C HIS A 170 -11.87 -17.11 5.00
N LEU A 171 -12.15 -16.86 6.28
CA LEU A 171 -13.14 -15.84 6.71
C LEU A 171 -12.71 -14.38 6.52
N GLU A 172 -11.42 -14.11 6.31
CA GLU A 172 -10.84 -12.76 6.29
C GLU A 172 -11.06 -12.05 4.95
N SER A 173 -11.23 -10.74 4.98
CA SER A 173 -11.23 -9.90 3.79
C SER A 173 -9.85 -9.91 3.10
N VAL A 174 -9.83 -9.93 1.77
CA VAL A 174 -8.58 -9.75 0.99
C VAL A 174 -8.16 -8.28 0.88
N VAL A 175 -9.03 -7.35 1.29
CA VAL A 175 -8.78 -5.89 1.27
C VAL A 175 -8.38 -5.39 2.65
N SER A 176 -9.17 -5.69 3.68
CA SER A 176 -8.94 -5.19 5.04
C SER A 176 -8.34 -6.22 6.00
N GLY A 177 -8.34 -7.51 5.66
CA GLY A 177 -8.00 -8.59 6.58
C GLY A 177 -9.07 -8.87 7.65
N ARG A 178 -10.17 -8.09 7.69
CA ARG A 178 -11.22 -8.23 8.70
C ARG A 178 -12.19 -9.36 8.36
N THR A 179 -12.70 -10.00 9.39
CA THR A 179 -13.86 -10.87 9.35
C THR A 179 -15.16 -10.04 9.43
N ASN A 180 -16.26 -10.66 9.04
CA ASN A 180 -17.61 -10.11 9.22
C ASN A 180 -17.93 -9.74 10.69
N ASP A 181 -17.40 -10.48 11.67
CA ASP A 181 -17.59 -10.18 13.09
C ASP A 181 -16.93 -8.86 13.49
N GLU A 182 -15.68 -8.64 13.06
CA GLU A 182 -14.94 -7.40 13.32
C GLU A 182 -15.57 -6.20 12.60
N VAL A 183 -16.07 -6.40 11.36
CA VAL A 183 -16.84 -5.37 10.63
C VAL A 183 -18.15 -5.04 11.35
N GLY A 184 -18.89 -6.04 11.79
CA GLY A 184 -20.17 -5.87 12.50
C GLY A 184 -20.05 -5.16 13.84
N LEU A 185 -18.91 -5.27 14.53
CA LEU A 185 -18.63 -4.62 15.80
C LEU A 185 -18.15 -3.17 15.66
N GLY A 186 -17.86 -2.70 14.45
CA GLY A 186 -17.29 -1.37 14.22
C GLY A 186 -15.86 -1.21 14.75
N GLU A 187 -15.18 -2.33 15.06
CA GLU A 187 -13.80 -2.34 15.54
C GLU A 187 -12.87 -1.97 14.38
N ALA A 188 -12.27 -0.77 14.44
CA ALA A 188 -11.13 -0.46 13.58
C ALA A 188 -10.05 -1.54 13.81
N PRO A 189 -9.36 -2.01 12.75
CA PRO A 189 -8.43 -3.11 12.90
C PRO A 189 -7.36 -2.76 13.94
N GLU A 190 -7.22 -3.58 14.99
CA GLU A 190 -5.94 -3.64 15.68
C GLU A 190 -4.94 -4.26 14.69
N PRO A 191 -3.75 -3.64 14.51
CA PRO A 191 -2.77 -4.11 13.55
C PRO A 191 -2.15 -5.42 14.04
N THR A 192 -2.78 -6.55 13.72
CA THR A 192 -2.16 -7.85 13.90
C THR A 192 -1.24 -8.13 12.71
N LEU A 193 0.02 -8.46 13.00
CA LEU A 193 1.10 -8.73 12.04
C LEU A 193 0.88 -9.98 11.16
N SER A 194 -0.33 -10.59 11.18
CA SER A 194 -0.63 -11.88 10.56
C SER A 194 -1.12 -11.80 9.10
N SER A 195 -1.45 -10.62 8.58
CA SER A 195 -1.86 -10.41 7.17
C SER A 195 -0.73 -9.84 6.28
N CYS A 196 0.49 -9.76 6.82
CA CYS A 196 1.63 -9.28 6.05
C CYS A 196 2.03 -10.30 4.98
N ARG A 197 1.92 -9.93 3.69
CA ARG A 197 2.48 -10.65 2.53
C ARG A 197 3.94 -11.08 2.72
N TRP A 198 4.65 -10.39 3.61
CA TRP A 198 6.01 -10.70 4.03
C TRP A 198 6.03 -11.02 5.51
N SER A 199 6.48 -12.22 5.88
CA SER A 199 6.86 -12.53 7.25
C SER A 199 8.29 -12.04 7.50
N GLY A 200 8.52 -11.46 8.68
CA GLY A 200 9.89 -11.14 9.14
C GLY A 200 10.71 -12.41 9.34
N PRO A 201 12.01 -12.28 9.65
CA PRO A 201 12.85 -13.43 9.98
C PRO A 201 12.31 -14.13 11.24
N THR A 202 12.34 -15.46 11.22
CA THR A 202 12.06 -16.32 12.38
C THR A 202 13.15 -16.18 13.44
N ASP A 203 12.85 -16.61 14.66
CA ASP A 203 13.85 -16.62 15.75
C ASP A 203 15.07 -17.47 15.41
N ASP A 204 14.87 -18.60 14.71
CA ASP A 204 15.97 -19.46 14.24
C ASP A 204 16.84 -18.76 13.19
N GLU A 205 16.23 -18.05 12.23
CA GLU A 205 16.97 -17.24 11.25
C GLU A 205 17.75 -16.13 11.95
N LEU A 206 17.18 -15.45 12.94
CA LEU A 206 17.88 -14.42 13.72
C LEU A 206 19.02 -14.98 14.57
N ALA A 207 18.83 -16.14 15.20
CA ALA A 207 19.88 -16.84 15.93
C ALA A 207 21.01 -17.28 15.00
N ALA A 208 20.69 -17.73 13.78
CA ALA A 208 21.69 -18.03 12.75
C ALA A 208 22.49 -16.78 12.35
N LEU A 209 21.83 -15.61 12.21
CA LEU A 209 22.53 -14.34 11.98
C LEU A 209 23.49 -14.01 13.12
N ASP A 210 23.11 -14.23 14.38
CA ASP A 210 23.99 -13.98 15.54
C ASP A 210 25.17 -14.95 15.62
N ALA A 211 24.98 -16.21 15.23
CA ALA A 211 26.02 -17.23 15.26
C ALA A 211 27.11 -17.01 14.19
N LEU A 212 26.87 -16.20 13.16
CA LEU A 212 27.89 -15.88 12.16
C LEU A 212 29.07 -15.12 12.77
N GLY A 213 30.29 -15.42 12.31
CA GLY A 213 31.48 -14.61 12.59
C GLY A 213 31.42 -13.26 11.85
N ALA A 214 32.55 -12.75 11.37
CA ALA A 214 32.59 -11.48 10.64
C ALA A 214 31.87 -11.51 9.26
N GLY A 215 31.45 -12.67 8.77
CA GLY A 215 30.73 -12.86 7.52
C GLY A 215 30.37 -14.33 7.29
N GLY A 216 29.55 -14.62 6.27
CA GLY A 216 29.07 -15.97 5.97
C GLY A 216 27.82 -15.97 5.09
N SER A 217 27.27 -17.14 4.82
CA SER A 217 25.96 -17.29 4.19
C SER A 217 24.87 -17.33 5.25
N TRP A 218 23.78 -16.61 5.03
CA TRP A 218 22.61 -16.56 5.91
C TRP A 218 21.34 -16.85 5.11
N GLU A 219 20.60 -17.89 5.51
CA GLU A 219 19.27 -18.18 4.96
C GLU A 219 18.25 -17.27 5.64
N VAL A 220 17.53 -16.46 4.86
CA VAL A 220 16.46 -15.60 5.36
C VAL A 220 15.36 -15.43 4.30
N GLY A 221 14.10 -15.61 4.69
CA GLY A 221 12.98 -15.43 3.78
C GLY A 221 13.04 -16.36 2.56
N GLY A 222 13.53 -17.58 2.76
CA GLY A 222 13.66 -18.62 1.74
C GLY A 222 14.80 -18.40 0.74
N ARG A 223 15.78 -17.54 1.05
CA ARG A 223 16.96 -17.32 0.19
C ARG A 223 18.26 -17.25 1.00
N GLU A 224 19.31 -17.83 0.43
CA GLU A 224 20.67 -17.63 0.92
C GLU A 224 21.21 -16.23 0.53
N VAL A 225 21.63 -15.45 1.53
CA VAL A 225 22.25 -14.13 1.37
C VAL A 225 23.68 -14.18 1.90
N ARG A 226 24.66 -13.81 1.05
CA ARG A 226 26.07 -13.76 1.44
C ARG A 226 26.41 -12.45 2.15
N LEU A 227 26.71 -12.54 3.43
CA LEU A 227 27.04 -11.43 4.31
C LEU A 227 28.56 -11.29 4.51
N SER A 228 29.01 -10.06 4.74
CA SER A 228 30.42 -9.74 4.99
C SER A 228 30.54 -8.66 6.07
N ASN A 229 31.72 -8.45 6.66
CA ASN A 229 32.01 -7.33 7.57
C ASN A 229 30.90 -7.03 8.60
N LEU A 230 30.32 -8.07 9.21
CA LEU A 230 29.12 -7.96 10.06
C LEU A 230 29.37 -7.07 11.29
N ASP A 231 30.55 -7.18 11.89
CA ASP A 231 30.90 -6.44 13.10
C ASP A 231 31.43 -5.02 12.80
N LYS A 232 31.39 -4.60 11.53
CA LYS A 232 31.78 -3.25 11.13
C LYS A 232 30.83 -2.23 11.76
N VAL A 233 31.38 -1.30 12.51
CA VAL A 233 30.65 -0.15 13.06
C VAL A 233 30.26 0.78 11.90
N LEU A 234 28.96 1.01 11.75
CA LEU A 234 28.39 1.97 10.80
C LEU A 234 28.04 3.29 11.49
N PHE A 235 27.66 3.23 12.76
CA PHE A 235 27.41 4.41 13.58
C PHE A 235 28.17 4.26 14.89
N PRO A 236 29.13 5.16 15.18
CA PRO A 236 29.81 5.16 16.47
C PRO A 236 28.82 5.30 17.62
N GLY A 237 29.18 4.74 18.78
CA GLY A 237 28.44 4.96 20.00
C GLY A 237 28.58 6.42 20.45
N ALA A 238 27.49 7.02 20.91
CA ALA A 238 27.44 8.36 21.46
C ALA A 238 26.44 8.42 22.62
N ASP A 239 26.60 9.37 23.52
CA ASP A 239 25.67 9.63 24.64
C ASP A 239 25.32 8.38 25.47
N GLY A 240 26.32 7.54 25.73
CA GLY A 240 26.18 6.29 26.49
C GLY A 240 25.56 5.12 25.70
N ARG A 241 25.20 5.31 24.42
CA ARG A 241 24.69 4.25 23.55
C ARG A 241 25.84 3.46 22.92
N ALA A 242 25.68 2.15 22.81
CA ALA A 242 26.62 1.28 22.11
C ALA A 242 26.68 1.62 20.60
N PRO A 243 27.82 1.42 19.93
CA PRO A 243 27.92 1.55 18.48
C PRO A 243 26.92 0.64 17.76
N VAL A 244 26.48 1.04 16.57
CA VAL A 244 25.61 0.23 15.71
C VAL A 244 26.46 -0.41 14.62
N THR A 245 26.39 -1.72 14.53
CA THR A 245 27.13 -2.52 13.55
C THR A 245 26.32 -2.76 12.27
N LYS A 246 27.00 -3.25 11.21
CA LYS A 246 26.32 -3.69 9.99
C LYS A 246 25.37 -4.86 10.25
N ARG A 247 25.72 -5.77 11.16
CA ARG A 247 24.84 -6.87 11.60
C ARG A 247 23.52 -6.33 12.14
N GLU A 248 23.57 -5.31 12.99
CA GLU A 248 22.37 -4.66 13.53
C GLU A 248 21.54 -3.97 12.45
N LEU A 249 22.17 -3.33 11.47
CA LEU A 249 21.44 -2.75 10.33
C LEU A 249 20.71 -3.83 9.51
N ILE A 250 21.36 -4.98 9.26
CA ILE A 250 20.76 -6.12 8.55
C ILE A 250 19.59 -6.68 9.35
N ARG A 251 19.78 -6.91 10.66
CA ARG A 251 18.71 -7.34 11.57
C ARG A 251 17.53 -6.37 11.55
N TYR A 252 17.80 -5.08 11.66
CA TYR A 252 16.76 -4.06 11.66
C TYR A 252 15.93 -4.10 10.37
N TYR A 253 16.60 -4.04 9.20
CA TYR A 253 15.88 -3.98 7.94
C TYR A 253 15.11 -5.26 7.60
N THR A 254 15.53 -6.41 8.13
CA THR A 254 14.79 -7.67 7.97
C THR A 254 13.62 -7.76 8.93
N LEU A 255 13.76 -7.31 10.18
CA LEU A 255 12.66 -7.24 11.15
C LEU A 255 11.57 -6.26 10.75
N VAL A 256 11.94 -5.07 10.24
CA VAL A 256 10.98 -4.05 9.80
C VAL A 256 10.42 -4.33 8.39
N ALA A 257 10.95 -5.32 7.68
CA ALA A 257 10.58 -5.65 6.30
C ALA A 257 9.06 -5.80 6.09
N PRO A 258 8.30 -6.52 6.94
CA PRO A 258 6.85 -6.64 6.80
C PRO A 258 6.10 -5.30 6.74
N THR A 259 6.63 -4.31 7.45
CA THR A 259 6.06 -2.96 7.55
C THR A 259 6.55 -2.04 6.44
N VAL A 260 7.85 -2.08 6.10
CA VAL A 260 8.42 -1.16 5.10
C VAL A 260 8.19 -1.61 3.65
N LEU A 261 8.16 -2.91 3.36
CA LEU A 261 8.01 -3.44 2.01
C LEU A 261 6.75 -2.99 1.25
N PRO A 262 5.58 -2.78 1.88
CA PRO A 262 4.43 -2.15 1.22
C PRO A 262 4.74 -0.79 0.58
N TYR A 263 5.66 -0.01 1.15
CA TYR A 263 6.07 1.29 0.61
C TYR A 263 7.15 1.22 -0.46
N LEU A 264 7.81 0.06 -0.62
CA LEU A 264 8.95 -0.14 -1.54
C LEU A 264 8.59 -1.03 -2.74
N THR A 265 7.67 -1.98 -2.55
CA THR A 265 7.35 -2.99 -3.55
C THR A 265 6.75 -2.35 -4.79
N GLY A 266 7.17 -2.84 -5.95
CA GLY A 266 6.72 -2.31 -7.23
C GLY A 266 7.21 -0.89 -7.52
N ARG A 267 8.24 -0.41 -6.80
CA ARG A 267 8.84 0.92 -7.02
C ARG A 267 10.34 0.78 -7.30
N PRO A 268 10.86 1.50 -8.30
CA PRO A 268 12.30 1.62 -8.49
C PRO A 268 12.93 2.26 -7.24
N LEU A 269 14.04 1.69 -6.78
CA LEU A 269 14.69 2.10 -5.54
C LEU A 269 16.02 2.79 -5.81
N ASN A 270 16.17 4.03 -5.33
CA ASN A 270 17.47 4.64 -5.12
C ASN A 270 17.91 4.35 -3.68
N VAL A 271 19.21 4.14 -3.48
CA VAL A 271 19.76 3.95 -2.13
C VAL A 271 20.94 4.86 -1.87
N HIS A 272 21.01 5.39 -0.66
CA HIS A 272 22.18 6.13 -0.18
C HIS A 272 23.05 5.18 0.64
N ARG A 273 24.21 4.84 0.09
CA ARG A 273 25.12 3.86 0.66
C ARG A 273 26.23 4.55 1.42
N ALA A 274 26.56 4.02 2.60
CA ALA A 274 27.71 4.45 3.38
C ALA A 274 28.52 3.24 3.87
N PRO A 275 29.33 2.62 3.00
CA PRO A 275 30.11 1.45 3.40
C PRO A 275 31.07 1.73 4.56
N GLY A 276 31.53 2.96 4.73
CA GLY A 276 32.38 3.43 5.83
C GLY A 276 31.62 3.87 7.08
N GLY A 277 30.29 3.75 7.11
CA GLY A 277 29.48 4.32 8.18
C GLY A 277 29.26 5.83 8.04
N VAL A 278 28.67 6.43 9.07
CA VAL A 278 28.28 7.86 9.14
C VAL A 278 29.46 8.83 8.99
N ASP A 279 30.65 8.46 9.45
CA ASP A 279 31.88 9.26 9.30
C ASP A 279 32.60 9.00 7.97
N GLY A 280 32.13 8.02 7.19
CA GLY A 280 32.71 7.62 5.92
C GLY A 280 32.13 8.35 4.72
N THR A 281 32.71 8.10 3.54
CA THR A 281 32.14 8.58 2.28
C THR A 281 30.84 7.85 1.97
N ALA A 282 29.77 8.61 1.75
CA ALA A 282 28.50 8.11 1.28
C ALA A 282 28.26 8.49 -0.20
N PHE A 283 27.48 7.66 -0.90
CA PHE A 283 27.16 7.89 -2.30
C PHE A 283 25.79 7.34 -2.68
N TRP A 284 25.19 7.95 -3.70
CA TRP A 284 23.92 7.52 -4.28
C TRP A 284 24.14 6.39 -5.28
N GLN A 285 23.44 5.28 -5.09
CA GLN A 285 23.34 4.20 -6.05
C GLN A 285 21.92 4.14 -6.61
N LYS A 286 21.82 4.29 -7.93
CA LYS A 286 20.56 4.14 -8.69
C LYS A 286 20.55 2.84 -9.46
N ALA A 287 21.66 2.55 -10.14
CA ALA A 287 21.80 1.37 -10.97
C ALA A 287 21.88 0.10 -10.12
N VAL A 288 21.26 -0.98 -10.59
CA VAL A 288 21.54 -2.32 -10.07
C VAL A 288 23.04 -2.61 -10.25
N PRO A 289 23.77 -2.98 -9.18
CA PRO A 289 25.18 -3.29 -9.31
C PRO A 289 25.37 -4.63 -10.04
N ALA A 290 26.46 -4.77 -10.80
CA ALA A 290 26.72 -5.97 -11.60
C ALA A 290 26.84 -7.26 -10.76
N HIS A 291 27.23 -7.13 -9.48
CA HIS A 291 27.32 -8.24 -8.54
C HIS A 291 26.03 -8.52 -7.77
N ALA A 292 24.91 -7.84 -8.09
CA ALA A 292 23.63 -8.13 -7.47
C ALA A 292 23.24 -9.60 -7.73
N PRO A 293 22.76 -10.34 -6.72
CA PRO A 293 22.25 -11.69 -6.91
C PRO A 293 21.19 -11.74 -8.02
N GLU A 294 21.10 -12.86 -8.73
CA GLU A 294 20.15 -13.05 -9.84
C GLU A 294 18.69 -12.94 -9.38
N TRP A 295 18.43 -13.34 -8.13
CA TRP A 295 17.11 -13.30 -7.54
C TRP A 295 16.64 -11.92 -7.09
N VAL A 296 17.53 -10.91 -7.04
CA VAL A 296 17.12 -9.54 -6.71
C VAL A 296 16.32 -8.98 -7.88
N THR A 297 15.07 -8.61 -7.61
CA THR A 297 14.16 -8.06 -8.61
C THR A 297 14.72 -6.77 -9.21
N ARG A 298 14.67 -6.69 -10.53
CA ARG A 298 15.19 -5.58 -11.33
C ARG A 298 14.06 -5.01 -12.17
N TRP A 299 13.98 -3.70 -12.24
CA TRP A 299 13.09 -3.02 -13.16
C TRP A 299 13.90 -2.19 -14.15
N ARG A 300 13.56 -2.32 -15.44
CA ARG A 300 14.18 -1.57 -16.52
C ARG A 300 13.29 -0.41 -16.94
N HIS A 301 13.78 0.81 -16.77
CA HIS A 301 13.16 2.02 -17.29
C HIS A 301 13.39 2.10 -18.81
N ILE A 302 12.39 1.70 -19.59
CA ILE A 302 12.47 1.65 -21.06
C ILE A 302 12.67 3.06 -21.65
N ASP A 303 12.07 4.07 -21.02
CA ASP A 303 12.13 5.48 -21.46
C ASP A 303 13.31 6.26 -20.84
N ALA A 304 14.30 5.55 -20.26
CA ALA A 304 15.49 6.20 -19.75
C ALA A 304 16.23 6.95 -20.86
N ARG A 305 16.46 8.26 -20.65
CA ARG A 305 17.23 9.08 -21.59
C ARG A 305 18.63 8.47 -21.82
N PRO A 306 19.21 8.58 -23.02
CA PRO A 306 20.56 8.07 -23.30
C PRO A 306 21.58 8.56 -22.26
N GLY A 307 22.36 7.63 -21.70
CA GLY A 307 23.36 7.92 -20.66
C GLY A 307 22.79 8.08 -19.24
N LYS A 308 21.49 7.87 -19.02
CA LYS A 308 20.89 7.75 -17.69
C LYS A 308 20.77 6.30 -17.27
N THR A 309 20.68 6.08 -15.95
CA THR A 309 20.44 4.75 -15.38
C THR A 309 19.14 4.17 -15.94
N ALA A 310 19.22 2.94 -16.45
CA ALA A 310 18.08 2.25 -17.03
C ALA A 310 17.60 1.08 -16.18
N GLU A 311 18.39 0.54 -15.26
CA GLU A 311 18.02 -0.62 -14.44
C GLU A 311 18.12 -0.29 -12.96
N TYR A 312 17.05 -0.54 -12.22
CA TYR A 312 16.90 -0.22 -10.79
C TYR A 312 16.54 -1.46 -10.00
N VAL A 313 16.94 -1.49 -8.72
CA VAL A 313 16.48 -2.50 -7.77
C VAL A 313 15.02 -2.24 -7.42
N VAL A 314 14.22 -3.29 -7.25
CA VAL A 314 12.90 -3.23 -6.62
C VAL A 314 12.94 -4.11 -5.37
N ALA A 315 12.65 -3.53 -4.20
CA ALA A 315 12.64 -4.28 -2.95
C ALA A 315 11.26 -4.90 -2.71
N ASP A 316 11.20 -6.22 -2.75
CA ASP A 316 9.96 -7.01 -2.72
C ASP A 316 10.04 -8.27 -1.85
N SER A 317 11.13 -8.43 -1.08
CA SER A 317 11.33 -9.57 -0.17
C SER A 317 12.26 -9.22 0.98
N VAL A 318 12.15 -9.97 2.09
CA VAL A 318 13.01 -9.83 3.27
C VAL A 318 14.48 -10.10 2.92
N ALA A 319 14.75 -11.08 2.05
CA ALA A 319 16.09 -11.35 1.54
C ALA A 319 16.68 -10.15 0.78
N THR A 320 15.89 -9.45 -0.02
CA THR A 320 16.34 -8.21 -0.71
C THR A 320 16.70 -7.13 0.32
N MET A 321 15.93 -6.99 1.40
CA MET A 321 16.23 -6.04 2.47
C MET A 321 17.54 -6.39 3.19
N ALA A 322 17.77 -7.67 3.49
CA ALA A 322 19.03 -8.16 4.06
C ALA A 322 20.23 -7.85 3.15
N TRP A 323 20.10 -8.09 1.84
CA TRP A 323 21.13 -7.81 0.86
C TRP A 323 21.43 -6.31 0.75
N LEU A 324 20.40 -5.46 0.67
CA LEU A 324 20.56 -4.00 0.64
C LEU A 324 21.32 -3.50 1.88
N ALA A 325 20.92 -3.95 3.07
CA ALA A 325 21.60 -3.60 4.32
C ALA A 325 23.06 -4.09 4.35
N ASN A 326 23.34 -5.30 3.83
CA ASN A 326 24.69 -5.83 3.71
C ASN A 326 25.58 -5.01 2.75
N GLU A 327 24.98 -4.45 1.70
CA GLU A 327 25.62 -3.47 0.81
C GLU A 327 25.80 -2.09 1.47
N ALA A 328 25.44 -1.94 2.75
CA ALA A 328 25.43 -0.69 3.50
C ALA A 328 24.56 0.40 2.86
N ALA A 329 23.43 -0.01 2.24
CA ALA A 329 22.35 0.91 1.91
C ALA A 329 21.70 1.39 3.21
N ILE A 330 22.10 2.57 3.66
CA ILE A 330 21.61 3.15 4.91
C ILE A 330 20.23 3.74 4.69
N GLU A 331 20.06 4.54 3.64
CA GLU A 331 18.78 5.18 3.34
C GLU A 331 18.14 4.60 2.08
N LEU A 332 16.83 4.34 2.17
CA LEU A 332 16.00 3.79 1.11
C LEU A 332 15.10 4.89 0.56
N HIS A 333 15.14 5.09 -0.76
CA HIS A 333 14.48 6.20 -1.45
C HIS A 333 13.69 5.68 -2.66
N PRO A 334 12.48 5.16 -2.45
CA PRO A 334 11.62 4.65 -3.53
C PRO A 334 11.11 5.82 -4.38
N TRP A 335 10.78 5.52 -5.63
CA TRP A 335 10.05 6.46 -6.48
C TRP A 335 8.61 6.63 -6.01
N THR A 336 8.04 7.81 -6.23
CA THR A 336 6.63 8.09 -5.93
C THR A 336 5.69 7.47 -6.95
N SER A 337 6.17 7.15 -8.15
CA SER A 337 5.48 6.33 -9.15
C SER A 337 5.84 4.85 -9.01
N THR A 338 5.03 3.99 -9.61
CA THR A 338 5.27 2.54 -9.63
C THR A 338 6.04 2.11 -10.88
N CYS A 339 6.54 0.89 -10.89
CA CYS A 339 7.11 0.24 -12.07
C CYS A 339 6.11 0.09 -13.22
N ALA A 340 4.81 0.01 -12.91
CA ALA A 340 3.74 -0.18 -13.88
C ALA A 340 3.45 1.12 -14.66
N ASP A 341 3.44 2.26 -13.97
CA ASP A 341 3.33 3.58 -14.60
C ASP A 341 4.36 4.55 -13.99
N PRO A 342 5.59 4.61 -14.55
CA PRO A 342 6.65 5.45 -14.01
C PRO A 342 6.42 6.95 -14.19
N GLN A 343 5.45 7.37 -15.03
CA GLN A 343 5.14 8.77 -15.31
C GLN A 343 4.04 9.32 -14.40
N ARG A 344 3.31 8.45 -13.70
CA ARG A 344 2.21 8.84 -12.82
C ARG A 344 2.54 8.52 -11.36
N PRO A 345 2.72 9.54 -10.51
CA PRO A 345 2.94 9.32 -9.09
C PRO A 345 1.67 8.75 -8.44
N SER A 346 1.87 7.94 -7.40
CA SER A 346 0.80 7.51 -6.49
C SER A 346 0.89 8.20 -5.12
N TRP A 347 1.85 9.11 -4.96
CA TRP A 347 2.07 9.88 -3.74
C TRP A 347 2.34 11.34 -4.11
N ALA A 348 1.61 12.25 -3.47
CA ALA A 348 1.99 13.64 -3.34
C ALA A 348 2.72 13.81 -2.00
N LEU A 349 3.86 14.48 -2.02
CA LEU A 349 4.74 14.64 -0.88
C LEU A 349 4.89 16.11 -0.52
N ILE A 350 4.67 16.43 0.76
CA ILE A 350 4.92 17.76 1.31
C ILE A 350 6.18 17.65 2.15
N ASP A 351 7.23 18.38 1.78
CA ASP A 351 8.53 18.37 2.47
C ASP A 351 8.75 19.71 3.18
N ILE A 352 8.74 19.67 4.52
CA ILE A 352 8.91 20.85 5.37
C ILE A 352 10.35 20.88 5.85
N ASP A 353 11.18 21.62 5.13
CA ASP A 353 12.60 21.75 5.40
C ASP A 353 12.89 22.96 6.30
N PRO A 354 13.33 22.77 7.56
CA PRO A 354 13.67 23.89 8.42
C PRO A 354 14.92 24.63 7.94
N GLY A 355 14.86 25.96 8.03
CA GLY A 355 16.03 26.80 7.87
C GLY A 355 16.95 26.74 9.09
N THR A 356 17.99 27.57 9.13
CA THR A 356 18.93 27.61 10.28
C THR A 356 18.36 28.34 11.50
N ALA A 357 17.32 29.16 11.32
CA ALA A 357 16.65 29.88 12.40
C ALA A 357 15.31 29.25 12.80
N SER A 358 14.79 28.29 12.02
CA SER A 358 13.57 27.56 12.34
C SER A 358 13.81 26.55 13.47
N SER A 359 12.99 26.63 14.51
CA SER A 359 12.88 25.58 15.53
C SER A 359 12.13 24.36 14.98
N PHE A 360 12.15 23.25 15.71
CA PHE A 360 11.32 22.10 15.35
C PHE A 360 9.83 22.38 15.60
N ASP A 361 9.50 23.17 16.63
CA ASP A 361 8.13 23.60 16.90
C ASP A 361 7.54 24.40 15.72
N ASP A 362 8.35 25.25 15.06
CA ASP A 362 7.92 25.93 13.83
C ASP A 362 7.58 24.93 12.71
N VAL A 363 8.32 23.83 12.60
CA VAL A 363 8.05 22.75 11.63
C VAL A 363 6.76 22.03 11.97
N VAL A 364 6.49 21.78 13.25
CA VAL A 364 5.25 21.18 13.75
C VAL A 364 4.05 22.07 13.44
N VAL A 365 4.16 23.38 13.70
CA VAL A 365 3.13 24.36 13.35
C VAL A 365 2.82 24.34 11.86
N LEU A 366 3.85 24.34 11.00
CA LEU A 366 3.67 24.23 9.55
C LEU A 366 2.96 22.92 9.16
N ALA A 367 3.31 21.80 9.79
CA ALA A 367 2.67 20.51 9.53
C ALA A 367 1.18 20.50 9.94
N GLN A 368 0.82 21.08 11.09
CA GLN A 368 -0.57 21.23 11.53
C GLN A 368 -1.38 22.15 10.59
N LEU A 369 -0.76 23.19 10.03
CA LEU A 369 -1.41 24.01 9.01
C LEU A 369 -1.67 23.23 7.72
N PHE A 370 -0.75 22.36 7.31
CA PHE A 370 -1.01 21.44 6.20
C PHE A 370 -2.14 20.46 6.51
N ARG A 371 -2.24 19.92 7.73
CA ARG A 371 -3.41 19.12 8.16
C ARG A 371 -4.71 19.89 7.92
N THR A 372 -4.76 21.15 8.35
CA THR A 372 -5.94 22.01 8.17
C THR A 372 -6.29 22.20 6.70
N VAL A 373 -5.29 22.39 5.82
CA VAL A 373 -5.52 22.51 4.37
C VAL A 373 -6.01 21.19 3.77
N LEU A 374 -5.42 20.06 4.16
CA LEU A 374 -5.82 18.73 3.71
C LEU A 374 -7.26 18.40 4.12
N ASP A 375 -7.63 18.69 5.37
CA ASP A 375 -9.00 18.55 5.89
C ASP A 375 -9.98 19.43 5.08
N HIS A 376 -9.58 20.66 4.75
CA HIS A 376 -10.41 21.58 3.97
C HIS A 376 -10.71 21.06 2.56
N VAL A 377 -9.70 20.49 1.88
CA VAL A 377 -9.87 19.94 0.53
C VAL A 377 -10.39 18.50 0.53
N GLY A 378 -10.61 17.91 1.71
CA GLY A 378 -11.10 16.54 1.86
C GLY A 378 -10.10 15.47 1.38
N MET A 379 -8.82 15.67 1.68
CA MET A 379 -7.73 14.77 1.33
C MET A 379 -7.11 14.17 2.59
N GLU A 380 -6.96 12.85 2.63
CA GLU A 380 -6.23 12.14 3.68
C GLU A 380 -4.72 12.20 3.39
N GLY A 381 -3.91 12.49 4.39
CA GLY A 381 -2.46 12.35 4.36
C GLY A 381 -1.94 12.25 5.79
N ARG A 382 -0.73 11.77 6.00
CA ARG A 382 -0.16 11.62 7.35
C ARG A 382 1.29 12.10 7.45
N PRO A 383 1.71 12.64 8.60
CA PRO A 383 3.05 13.14 8.80
C PRO A 383 4.02 12.01 9.18
N LYS A 384 5.30 12.23 8.89
CA LYS A 384 6.40 11.46 9.45
C LYS A 384 7.54 12.39 9.82
N VAL A 385 8.19 12.10 10.95
CA VAL A 385 9.49 12.70 11.21
C VAL A 385 10.52 12.14 10.25
N THR A 386 11.42 13.00 9.80
CA THR A 386 12.43 12.60 8.81
C THR A 386 13.57 11.78 9.43
N GLY A 387 13.79 11.82 10.75
CA GLY A 387 15.04 11.34 11.37
C GLY A 387 16.18 12.37 11.27
N GLN A 388 15.92 13.53 10.67
CA GLN A 388 16.89 14.64 10.55
C GLN A 388 16.37 15.88 11.26
N ARG A 389 15.84 16.87 10.51
CA ARG A 389 15.36 18.13 11.09
C ARG A 389 13.90 18.44 10.75
N GLY A 390 13.38 17.90 9.64
CA GLY A 390 12.06 18.24 9.11
C GLY A 390 10.99 17.18 9.36
N ILE A 391 9.79 17.51 8.88
CA ILE A 391 8.62 16.64 8.78
C ILE A 391 8.25 16.50 7.30
N GLN A 392 7.82 15.31 6.92
CA GLN A 392 7.25 15.03 5.60
C GLN A 392 5.81 14.57 5.77
N ILE A 393 4.91 15.03 4.91
CA ILE A 393 3.52 14.54 4.86
C ILE A 393 3.33 13.78 3.56
N TRP A 394 2.83 12.56 3.67
CA TRP A 394 2.56 11.68 2.54
C TRP A 394 1.07 11.63 2.29
N VAL A 395 0.67 11.96 1.06
CA VAL A 395 -0.71 12.02 0.62
C VAL A 395 -0.88 10.99 -0.52
N PRO A 396 -1.61 9.88 -0.31
CA PRO A 396 -1.84 8.92 -1.38
C PRO A 396 -2.77 9.54 -2.43
N ILE A 397 -2.41 9.40 -3.70
CA ILE A 397 -3.17 9.94 -4.84
C ILE A 397 -3.46 8.83 -5.86
N ALA A 398 -4.59 8.94 -6.54
CA ALA A 398 -4.89 8.09 -7.69
C ALA A 398 -3.79 8.25 -8.75
N GLN A 399 -3.48 7.20 -9.51
CA GLN A 399 -2.48 7.24 -10.58
C GLN A 399 -3.04 7.88 -11.86
N ASP A 400 -3.76 9.00 -11.73
CA ASP A 400 -4.35 9.78 -12.81
C ASP A 400 -3.64 11.13 -13.05
N PRO A 401 -3.18 11.87 -12.02
CA PRO A 401 -2.40 13.09 -12.22
C PRO A 401 -1.01 12.79 -12.78
N SER A 402 -0.46 13.73 -13.54
CA SER A 402 0.96 13.72 -13.88
C SER A 402 1.81 14.24 -12.73
N PHE A 403 3.14 14.12 -12.84
CA PHE A 403 4.07 14.80 -11.94
C PHE A 403 3.86 16.32 -11.93
N ASP A 404 3.59 16.93 -13.08
CA ASP A 404 3.38 18.38 -13.20
C ASP A 404 2.10 18.80 -12.48
N ASP A 405 1.00 18.03 -12.63
CA ASP A 405 -0.26 18.28 -11.92
C ASP A 405 -0.07 18.15 -10.40
N THR A 406 0.64 17.11 -9.97
CA THR A 406 0.93 16.85 -8.56
C THR A 406 1.80 17.96 -7.97
N GLN A 407 2.85 18.39 -8.68
CA GLN A 407 3.71 19.48 -8.26
C GLN A 407 2.95 20.79 -8.15
N ALA A 408 2.11 21.12 -9.13
CA ALA A 408 1.30 22.33 -9.13
C ALA A 408 0.30 22.33 -7.96
N TRP A 409 -0.30 21.18 -7.66
CA TRP A 409 -1.19 21.03 -6.51
C TRP A 409 -0.44 21.22 -5.18
N VAL A 410 0.71 20.56 -5.00
CA VAL A 410 1.53 20.73 -3.78
C VAL A 410 2.02 22.16 -3.66
N GLU A 411 2.37 22.83 -4.77
CA GLU A 411 2.74 24.23 -4.77
C GLU A 411 1.58 25.12 -4.30
N ALA A 412 0.36 24.90 -4.78
CA ALA A 412 -0.81 25.68 -4.41
C ALA A 412 -1.09 25.59 -2.90
N ILE A 413 -1.13 24.38 -2.32
CA ILE A 413 -1.34 24.20 -0.88
C ILE A 413 -0.18 24.77 -0.07
N SER A 414 1.07 24.63 -0.54
CA SER A 414 2.24 25.19 0.13
C SER A 414 2.18 26.71 0.16
N ARG A 415 1.72 27.35 -0.94
CA ARG A 415 1.54 28.79 -1.01
C ARG A 415 0.43 29.29 -0.11
N ALA A 416 -0.63 28.51 0.07
CA ALA A 416 -1.69 28.83 1.03
C ALA A 416 -1.15 28.84 2.47
N VAL A 417 -0.44 27.78 2.88
CA VAL A 417 0.20 27.70 4.20
C VAL A 417 1.21 28.83 4.39
N GLY A 418 2.16 29.01 3.47
CA GLY A 418 3.17 30.06 3.58
C GLY A 418 2.62 31.49 3.47
N GLY A 419 1.42 31.67 2.91
CA GLY A 419 0.70 32.94 2.94
C GLY A 419 0.08 33.26 4.29
N ALA A 420 -0.29 32.25 5.08
CA ALA A 420 -0.79 32.39 6.45
C ALA A 420 0.34 32.61 7.47
N THR A 421 1.56 32.12 7.19
CA THR A 421 2.74 32.23 8.06
C THR A 421 3.98 32.77 7.32
N PRO A 422 3.94 33.99 6.78
CA PRO A 422 5.06 34.57 6.01
C PRO A 422 6.35 34.74 6.82
N GLU A 423 6.26 34.79 8.14
CA GLU A 423 7.39 34.87 9.08
C GLU A 423 8.12 33.53 9.27
N LEU A 424 7.49 32.40 8.92
CA LEU A 424 8.09 31.07 9.07
C LEU A 424 8.68 30.51 7.78
N VAL A 425 8.26 31.03 6.60
CA VAL A 425 8.55 30.42 5.30
C VAL A 425 9.28 31.38 4.36
N SER A 426 10.30 30.88 3.65
CA SER A 426 10.96 31.57 2.56
C SER A 426 10.88 30.82 1.23
N TRP A 427 10.47 31.56 0.19
CA TRP A 427 10.39 31.08 -1.19
C TRP A 427 11.70 31.27 -1.98
N LYS A 428 12.74 31.83 -1.36
CA LYS A 428 14.02 32.08 -2.02
C LYS A 428 14.71 30.76 -2.37
N TRP A 429 15.23 30.69 -3.60
CA TRP A 429 15.90 29.49 -4.10
C TRP A 429 17.19 29.20 -3.35
N ARG A 430 18.05 30.21 -3.17
CA ARG A 430 19.34 30.08 -2.48
C ARG A 430 19.16 30.07 -0.97
N VAL A 431 19.77 29.10 -0.30
CA VAL A 431 19.66 28.90 1.16
C VAL A 431 20.11 30.15 1.94
N GLU A 432 21.21 30.78 1.52
CA GLU A 432 21.76 31.99 2.14
C GLU A 432 20.80 33.19 2.07
N GLU A 433 19.92 33.24 1.05
CA GLU A 433 18.93 34.30 0.88
C GLU A 433 17.64 34.05 1.67
N ARG A 434 17.48 32.88 2.30
CA ARG A 434 16.26 32.52 3.04
C ARG A 434 16.17 33.17 4.42
N GLY A 435 17.25 33.81 4.90
CA GLY A 435 17.28 34.43 6.22
C GLY A 435 17.09 33.45 7.38
N GLY A 436 17.36 32.16 7.15
CA GLY A 436 17.17 31.10 8.14
C GLY A 436 15.75 30.55 8.27
N LEU A 437 14.78 31.01 7.46
CA LEU A 437 13.40 30.51 7.46
C LEU A 437 13.25 29.15 6.77
N ALA A 438 12.14 28.47 7.05
CA ALA A 438 11.81 27.16 6.49
C ALA A 438 11.47 27.26 4.99
N ARG A 439 11.60 26.13 4.28
CA ARG A 439 11.16 25.99 2.90
C ARG A 439 10.12 24.88 2.82
N LEU A 440 9.02 25.19 2.14
CA LEU A 440 8.01 24.22 1.73
C LEU A 440 8.38 23.73 0.33
N ASP A 441 9.11 22.62 0.24
CA ASP A 441 9.73 22.21 -1.02
C ASP A 441 8.82 21.34 -1.89
N TYR A 442 7.88 21.98 -2.58
CA TYR A 442 7.00 21.32 -3.54
C TYR A 442 7.76 20.66 -4.72
N THR A 443 9.02 21.03 -4.95
CA THR A 443 9.83 20.51 -6.07
C THR A 443 10.28 19.06 -5.93
N GLN A 444 10.01 18.44 -4.79
CA GLN A 444 10.21 17.02 -4.56
C GLN A 444 9.19 16.15 -5.34
N ASN A 445 8.09 16.74 -5.83
CA ASN A 445 7.06 16.06 -6.62
C ASN A 445 7.39 16.07 -8.12
N ALA A 446 8.58 15.60 -8.48
CA ALA A 446 9.02 15.54 -9.88
C ALA A 446 9.56 14.16 -10.23
N ILE A 447 9.56 13.84 -11.52
CA ILE A 447 10.04 12.54 -12.00
C ILE A 447 11.50 12.28 -11.59
N ASN A 448 11.79 11.10 -11.05
CA ASN A 448 13.07 10.68 -10.46
C ASN A 448 13.50 11.40 -9.16
N LYS A 449 12.67 12.29 -8.60
CA LYS A 449 12.85 12.72 -7.21
C LYS A 449 12.31 11.63 -6.31
N THR A 450 12.99 11.45 -5.18
CA THR A 450 12.70 10.40 -4.22
C THR A 450 12.84 11.00 -2.84
N LEU A 451 11.89 10.70 -1.96
CA LEU A 451 12.03 10.98 -0.54
C LEU A 451 12.35 9.69 0.20
N VAL A 452 12.91 9.87 1.40
CA VAL A 452 13.25 8.77 2.28
C VAL A 452 12.00 8.00 2.67
N ALA A 453 12.03 6.69 2.50
CA ALA A 453 10.90 5.81 2.82
C ALA A 453 10.55 5.88 4.31
N PRO A 454 9.28 5.63 4.67
CA PRO A 454 8.91 5.20 6.02
C PRO A 454 9.86 4.11 6.53
N TYR A 455 10.24 4.20 7.79
CA TYR A 455 11.13 3.25 8.49
C TYR A 455 12.55 3.11 7.92
N SER A 456 12.96 3.97 6.99
CA SER A 456 14.37 4.02 6.57
C SER A 456 15.24 4.64 7.66
N VAL A 457 16.39 4.02 7.95
CA VAL A 457 17.46 4.62 8.75
C VAL A 457 18.00 5.84 8.02
N ARG A 458 18.43 6.84 8.77
CA ARG A 458 19.09 8.05 8.27
C ARG A 458 20.58 8.02 8.54
N LEU A 459 21.36 8.56 7.61
CA LEU A 459 22.81 8.67 7.77
C LEU A 459 23.17 9.83 8.71
N ARG A 460 22.89 9.65 10.00
CA ARG A 460 23.18 10.59 11.08
C ARG A 460 23.60 9.80 12.33
N ASN A 461 24.41 10.42 13.19
CA ASN A 461 24.81 9.82 14.46
C ASN A 461 23.58 9.40 15.28
N GLY A 462 23.69 8.25 15.94
CA GLY A 462 22.56 7.61 16.63
C GLY A 462 21.65 6.78 15.72
N ALA A 463 21.87 6.77 14.41
CA ALA A 463 21.07 6.03 13.42
C ALA A 463 19.55 6.24 13.58
N PRO A 464 19.09 7.51 13.55
CA PRO A 464 17.67 7.82 13.64
C PRO A 464 16.90 7.27 12.45
N VAL A 465 15.62 7.04 12.63
CA VAL A 465 14.73 6.45 11.62
C VAL A 465 13.70 7.48 11.19
N SER A 466 13.29 7.44 9.91
CA SER A 466 12.14 8.21 9.46
C SER A 466 10.85 7.49 9.87
N VAL A 467 10.11 8.04 10.83
CA VAL A 467 8.99 7.33 11.50
C VAL A 467 7.65 7.98 11.15
N PRO A 468 6.71 7.22 10.55
CA PRO A 468 5.29 7.58 10.43
C PRO A 468 4.65 7.93 11.77
N LEU A 469 3.77 8.93 11.75
CA LEU A 469 3.03 9.42 12.91
C LEU A 469 1.54 9.52 12.60
N GLU A 470 0.72 9.35 13.64
CA GLU A 470 -0.63 9.90 13.66
C GLU A 470 -0.57 11.42 13.77
N TRP A 471 -1.62 12.12 13.34
CA TRP A 471 -1.64 13.58 13.41
C TRP A 471 -1.60 14.09 14.85
N GLU A 472 -2.26 13.37 15.77
CA GLU A 472 -2.34 13.69 17.19
C GLU A 472 -0.97 13.65 17.87
N GLU A 473 -0.01 12.90 17.32
CA GLU A 473 1.36 12.84 17.86
C GLU A 473 2.16 14.12 17.61
N LEU A 474 1.70 15.00 16.71
CA LEU A 474 2.29 16.32 16.55
C LEU A 474 2.06 17.23 17.76
N ASP A 475 1.09 16.91 18.62
CA ASP A 475 0.79 17.68 19.83
C ASP A 475 1.70 17.29 21.02
N ASP A 476 2.54 16.27 20.86
CA ASP A 476 3.52 15.86 21.87
C ASP A 476 4.69 16.86 21.96
N LEU A 477 4.78 17.54 23.09
CA LEU A 477 5.82 18.54 23.38
C LEU A 477 7.24 17.94 23.45
N ASP A 478 7.36 16.62 23.65
CA ASP A 478 8.63 15.90 23.66
C ASP A 478 9.00 15.33 22.28
N LEU A 479 8.17 15.55 21.25
CA LEU A 479 8.46 15.11 19.89
C LEU A 479 9.74 15.77 19.39
N ARG A 480 10.64 14.93 18.87
CA ARG A 480 11.86 15.35 18.21
C ARG A 480 11.98 14.69 16.85
N PRO A 481 12.63 15.34 15.86
CA PRO A 481 12.74 14.79 14.52
C PRO A 481 13.56 13.49 14.46
N ASP A 482 14.36 13.21 15.48
CA ASP A 482 15.22 12.03 15.66
C ASP A 482 14.87 11.23 16.93
N ARG A 483 13.62 11.31 17.40
CA ARG A 483 13.16 10.64 18.62
C ARG A 483 13.43 9.14 18.63
N TRP A 484 13.22 8.48 17.48
CA TRP A 484 13.41 7.04 17.32
C TRP A 484 14.63 6.72 16.47
N ASP A 485 15.35 5.70 16.90
CA ASP A 485 16.47 5.08 16.18
C ASP A 485 16.15 3.64 15.79
N LEU A 486 17.07 2.98 15.09
CA LEU A 486 16.85 1.60 14.64
C LEU A 486 16.58 0.60 15.77
N ARG A 487 16.96 0.91 17.02
CA ARG A 487 16.79 0.02 18.18
C ARG A 487 15.45 0.21 18.85
N THR A 488 14.98 1.45 18.88
CA THR A 488 13.76 1.87 19.60
C THR A 488 12.51 1.88 18.72
N VAL A 489 12.66 1.99 17.40
CA VAL A 489 11.52 2.07 16.49
C VAL A 489 10.71 0.77 16.40
N LEU A 490 11.34 -0.40 16.62
CA LEU A 490 10.64 -1.68 16.59
C LEU A 490 9.70 -1.85 17.79
N ASP A 491 10.11 -1.41 18.98
CA ASP A 491 9.25 -1.40 20.17
C ASP A 491 8.05 -0.46 19.95
N ARG A 492 8.32 0.73 19.40
CA ARG A 492 7.29 1.68 19.00
C ARG A 492 6.30 1.07 17.99
N LEU A 493 6.79 0.38 16.97
CA LEU A 493 5.96 -0.28 15.97
C LEU A 493 5.09 -1.38 16.60
N ALA A 494 5.61 -2.13 17.57
CA ALA A 494 4.83 -3.12 18.31
C ALA A 494 3.75 -2.50 19.20
N GLU A 495 3.99 -1.30 19.75
CA GLU A 495 3.06 -0.61 20.63
C GLU A 495 1.86 0.00 19.88
N VAL A 496 2.10 0.59 18.72
CA VAL A 496 1.08 1.42 18.03
C VAL A 496 0.76 1.00 16.60
N GLY A 497 1.50 0.03 16.06
CA GLY A 497 1.42 -0.32 14.65
C GLY A 497 2.02 0.74 13.73
N ASP A 498 1.55 0.72 12.48
CA ASP A 498 2.03 1.58 11.40
C ASP A 498 0.99 2.64 11.05
N PRO A 499 1.18 3.90 11.47
CA PRO A 499 0.27 4.99 11.14
C PRO A 499 0.08 5.21 9.64
N PHE A 500 1.00 4.83 8.77
CA PHE A 500 0.81 4.98 7.33
C PHE A 500 0.04 3.82 6.70
N ARG A 501 -0.19 2.72 7.43
CA ARG A 501 -0.87 1.52 6.90
C ARG A 501 -2.22 1.85 6.24
N PRO A 502 -3.10 2.69 6.83
CA PRO A 502 -4.38 3.03 6.20
C PRO A 502 -4.22 3.75 4.85
N LEU A 503 -3.12 4.47 4.63
CA LEU A 503 -2.89 5.23 3.39
C LEU A 503 -2.59 4.34 2.19
N LEU A 504 -2.05 3.14 2.40
CA LEU A 504 -1.66 2.23 1.31
C LEU A 504 -2.83 1.78 0.43
N ASN A 505 -4.05 1.78 0.99
CA ASN A 505 -5.26 1.33 0.32
C ASN A 505 -6.07 2.49 -0.29
N LEU A 506 -5.56 3.73 -0.21
CA LEU A 506 -6.25 4.91 -0.71
C LEU A 506 -5.73 5.32 -2.08
N ALA A 507 -6.66 5.69 -2.97
CA ALA A 507 -6.37 6.28 -4.26
C ALA A 507 -7.25 7.52 -4.43
N GLN A 508 -6.72 8.68 -4.03
CA GLN A 508 -7.51 9.91 -3.94
C GLN A 508 -7.31 10.78 -5.18
N PRO A 509 -8.37 11.23 -5.86
CA PRO A 509 -8.24 12.24 -6.90
C PRO A 509 -7.81 13.58 -6.28
N LEU A 510 -6.89 14.31 -6.93
CA LEU A 510 -6.48 15.63 -6.45
C LEU A 510 -7.69 16.57 -6.38
N ARG A 511 -7.93 17.12 -5.19
CA ARG A 511 -9.01 18.08 -4.94
C ARG A 511 -8.48 19.51 -5.06
N PRO A 512 -9.18 20.42 -5.75
CA PRO A 512 -8.76 21.81 -5.83
C PRO A 512 -8.79 22.47 -4.44
N LEU A 513 -7.90 23.44 -4.23
CA LEU A 513 -7.86 24.28 -3.03
C LEU A 513 -9.04 25.26 -3.00
#